data_AF-K2DM91-F1
#
_entry.id   AF-K2DM91-F1
#
_cell.length_a   1.000
_cell.length_b   1.000
_cell.length_c   1.000
_cell.angle_alpha   90.00
_cell.angle_beta   90.00
_cell.angle_gamma   90.00
#
_symmetry.space_group_name_H-M   'P 1'
#
loop_
_entity.id
_entity.type
_entity.pdbx_description
1 polymer ?
#
loop_
_entity_poly.entity_id
_entity_poly.type
_entity_poly.pdbx_seq_one_letter_code
_entity_poly.pdbx_strand_id
1 'polypeptide(L)'
;EKFFMYGEDLDFCKRVYDKGWKTVYVSDSKIVHLGGGSSKKRRTKSLINFYDSMWIYYNKHYKMSNNFFLNFMVFYAINLKKTFALILNFFKK
;
A
#
# COMPACT_ATOMS: atom_id res chain seq x y z
N GLU A 1 -15.18 1.56 -4.00
CA GLU A 1 -13.70 1.57 -3.95
C GLU A 1 -13.24 0.99 -2.60
N LYS A 2 -12.14 0.20 -2.56
CA LYS A 2 -11.66 -0.45 -1.30
C LYS A 2 -10.43 0.22 -0.69
N PHE A 3 -9.65 0.96 -1.49
CA PHE A 3 -8.48 1.70 -1.02
C PHE A 3 -8.93 3.10 -0.64
N PHE A 4 -8.51 3.58 0.55
CA PHE A 4 -8.69 4.99 0.90
C PHE A 4 -7.49 5.85 0.47
N MET A 5 -6.26 5.30 0.54
CA MET A 5 -5.01 5.95 0.11
C MET A 5 -3.86 4.91 0.04
N TYR A 6 -2.80 5.19 -0.74
CA TYR A 6 -1.54 4.44 -0.87
C TYR A 6 -1.56 3.13 -1.68
N GLY A 7 -2.69 2.74 -2.28
CA GLY A 7 -2.75 1.50 -3.07
C GLY A 7 -3.72 1.55 -4.25
N GLU A 8 -4.48 2.62 -4.39
CA GLU A 8 -5.43 2.91 -5.46
C GLU A 8 -4.74 3.02 -6.83
N ASP A 9 -3.57 3.65 -6.87
CA ASP A 9 -2.75 3.86 -8.06
C ASP A 9 -2.09 2.56 -8.53
N LEU A 10 -1.51 1.79 -7.58
CA LEU A 10 -0.97 0.46 -7.84
C LEU A 10 -2.06 -0.49 -8.34
N ASP A 11 -3.25 -0.47 -7.71
CA ASP A 11 -4.40 -1.25 -8.17
C ASP A 11 -4.82 -0.90 -9.58
N PHE A 12 -4.90 0.39 -9.90
CA PHE A 12 -5.25 0.85 -11.23
C PHE A 12 -4.22 0.40 -12.26
N CYS A 13 -2.93 0.63 -12.00
CA CYS A 13 -1.85 0.22 -12.90
C CYS A 13 -1.87 -1.30 -13.15
N LYS A 14 -2.06 -2.11 -12.11
CA LYS A 14 -2.16 -3.57 -12.24
C LYS A 14 -3.37 -3.99 -13.09
N ARG A 15 -4.55 -3.41 -12.86
CA ARG A 15 -5.75 -3.72 -13.65
C ARG A 15 -5.63 -3.31 -15.12
N VAL A 16 -4.97 -2.18 -15.39
CA VAL A 16 -4.72 -1.70 -16.75
C VAL A 16 -3.72 -2.62 -17.44
N TYR A 17 -2.64 -2.99 -16.75
CA TYR A 17 -1.65 -3.96 -17.23
C TYR A 17 -2.28 -5.33 -17.56
N ASP A 18 -3.13 -5.87 -16.67
CA ASP A 18 -3.81 -7.15 -16.89
C ASP A 18 -4.77 -7.15 -18.09
N LYS A 19 -5.18 -5.96 -18.55
CA LYS A 19 -6.00 -5.79 -19.76
C LYS A 19 -5.15 -5.61 -21.03
N GLY A 20 -3.84 -5.78 -20.95
CA GLY A 20 -2.91 -5.64 -22.08
C GLY A 20 -2.49 -4.21 -22.39
N TRP A 21 -2.82 -3.25 -21.52
CA TRP A 21 -2.38 -1.86 -21.68
C TRP A 21 -1.00 -1.67 -21.06
N LYS A 22 -0.27 -0.64 -21.53
CA LYS A 22 1.07 -0.31 -21.03
C LYS A 22 1.01 0.79 -19.97
N THR A 23 1.76 0.60 -18.89
CA THR A 23 2.08 1.68 -17.94
C THR A 23 3.40 2.31 -18.37
N VAL A 24 3.40 3.61 -18.68
CA VAL A 24 4.56 4.32 -19.24
C VAL A 24 5.03 5.40 -18.27
N TYR A 25 6.35 5.48 -18.06
CA TYR A 25 6.99 6.55 -17.31
C TYR A 25 7.51 7.63 -18.27
N VAL A 26 7.13 8.89 -18.02
CA VAL A 26 7.53 10.03 -18.85
C VAL A 26 8.60 10.82 -18.10
N SER A 27 9.87 10.57 -18.41
CA SER A 27 11.02 11.18 -17.73
C SER A 27 11.16 12.69 -17.96
N ASP A 28 10.63 13.20 -19.07
CA ASP A 28 10.77 14.61 -19.45
C ASP A 28 9.85 15.53 -18.64
N SER A 29 8.81 14.97 -18.03
CA SER A 29 7.89 15.70 -17.16
C SER A 29 8.46 15.83 -15.75
N LYS A 30 8.38 17.03 -15.17
CA LYS A 30 8.85 17.33 -13.82
C LYS A 30 7.70 17.87 -12.98
N ILE A 31 7.52 17.28 -11.80
CA ILE A 31 6.50 17.69 -10.82
C ILE A 31 7.17 17.75 -9.45
N VAL A 32 6.86 18.77 -8.66
CA VAL A 32 7.32 18.89 -7.28
C VAL A 32 6.35 18.14 -6.36
N HIS A 33 6.79 17.05 -5.75
CA HIS A 33 6.00 16.34 -4.74
C HIS A 33 6.32 16.90 -3.35
N LEU A 34 5.35 17.61 -2.76
CA LEU A 34 5.41 18.05 -1.36
C LEU A 34 5.16 16.87 -0.41
N GLY A 35 6.22 16.09 -0.18
CA GLY A 35 6.17 14.84 0.58
C GLY A 35 5.57 14.98 1.98
N GLY A 36 4.56 14.14 2.25
CA GLY A 36 3.94 14.02 3.57
C GLY A 36 3.10 15.22 3.99
N GLY A 37 2.69 16.13 3.08
CA GLY A 37 1.82 17.27 3.42
C GLY A 37 0.54 16.84 4.16
N SER A 38 -0.14 15.82 3.64
CA SER A 38 -1.32 15.22 4.27
C SER A 38 -0.97 14.25 5.41
N SER A 39 0.09 13.47 5.24
CA SER A 39 0.46 12.39 6.17
C SER A 39 1.06 12.90 7.48
N LYS A 40 1.79 14.01 7.46
CA LYS A 40 2.40 14.62 8.66
C LYS A 40 1.36 15.09 9.67
N LYS A 41 0.19 15.56 9.20
CA LYS A 41 -0.92 16.01 10.07
C LYS A 41 -1.66 14.85 10.74
N ARG A 42 -1.61 13.64 10.16
CA ARG A 42 -2.30 12.44 10.65
C ARG A 42 -1.39 11.21 10.52
N ARG A 43 -0.22 11.24 11.18
CA ARG A 43 0.84 10.21 11.02
C ARG A 43 0.33 8.80 11.31
N THR A 44 -0.30 8.59 12.46
CA THR A 44 -0.81 7.27 12.86
C THR A 44 -1.85 6.73 11.87
N LYS A 45 -2.86 7.53 11.51
CA LYS A 45 -3.89 7.13 10.54
C LYS A 45 -3.31 6.84 9.16
N SER A 46 -2.35 7.64 8.73
CA SER A 46 -1.64 7.44 7.46
C SER A 46 -0.88 6.12 7.45
N LEU A 47 -0.20 5.79 8.55
CA LEU A 47 0.52 4.54 8.70
C LEU A 47 -0.44 3.34 8.67
N ILE A 48 -1.57 3.43 9.37
CA ILE A 48 -2.62 2.41 9.37
C ILE A 48 -3.13 2.17 7.94
N ASN A 49 -3.53 3.25 7.25
CA ASN A 49 -4.03 3.20 5.88
C ASN A 49 -3.00 2.58 4.93
N PHE A 50 -1.71 2.90 5.09
CA PHE A 50 -0.63 2.35 4.26
C PHE A 50 -0.54 0.83 4.36
N TYR A 51 -0.50 0.27 5.57
CA TYR A 51 -0.43 -1.18 5.77
C TYR A 51 -1.75 -1.89 5.44
N ASP A 52 -2.89 -1.26 5.69
CA ASP A 52 -4.19 -1.81 5.29
C ASP A 52 -4.30 -1.91 3.77
N SER A 53 -3.85 -0.88 3.05
CA SER A 53 -3.74 -0.90 1.59
C SER A 53 -2.83 -2.02 1.08
N MET A 54 -1.72 -2.33 1.76
CA MET A 54 -0.88 -3.49 1.39
C MET A 54 -1.66 -4.81 1.46
N TRP A 55 -2.43 -5.04 2.54
CA TRP A 55 -3.22 -6.25 2.68
C TRP A 55 -4.34 -6.33 1.64
N ILE A 56 -5.04 -5.22 1.39
CA ILE A 56 -6.09 -5.14 0.37
C ILE A 56 -5.51 -5.47 -1.01
N TYR A 57 -4.35 -4.91 -1.36
CA TYR A 57 -3.68 -5.15 -2.63
C TYR A 57 -3.26 -6.61 -2.79
N TYR A 58 -2.61 -7.19 -1.77
CA TYR A 58 -2.24 -8.60 -1.77
C TYR A 58 -3.47 -9.51 -1.92
N ASN A 59 -4.51 -9.26 -1.11
CA ASN A 59 -5.74 -10.06 -1.14
C ASN A 59 -6.47 -9.96 -2.49
N LYS A 60 -6.34 -8.85 -3.21
CA LYS A 60 -6.99 -8.64 -4.51
C LYS A 60 -6.23 -9.27 -5.68
N HIS A 61 -4.90 -9.20 -5.69
CA HIS A 61 -4.09 -9.53 -6.88
C HIS A 61 -3.23 -10.79 -6.74
N TYR A 62 -2.92 -11.22 -5.52
CA TYR A 62 -1.92 -12.27 -5.26
C TYR A 62 -2.41 -13.40 -4.37
N LYS A 63 -3.52 -13.23 -3.65
CA LYS A 63 -4.06 -14.28 -2.79
C LYS A 63 -4.39 -15.51 -3.61
N MET A 64 -3.63 -16.57 -3.36
CA MET A 64 -3.86 -17.87 -3.99
C MET A 64 -4.89 -18.62 -3.17
N SER A 65 -5.97 -19.09 -3.79
CA SER A 65 -7.05 -19.84 -3.11
C SER A 65 -6.54 -21.09 -2.39
N ASN A 66 -5.49 -21.73 -2.92
CA ASN A 66 -4.99 -23.01 -2.40
C ASN A 66 -3.78 -22.90 -1.46
N ASN A 67 -3.21 -21.71 -1.24
CA ASN A 67 -2.00 -21.55 -0.42
C ASN A 67 -2.28 -20.78 0.87
N PHE A 68 -3.03 -21.43 1.78
CA PHE A 68 -3.39 -20.85 3.08
C PHE A 68 -2.16 -20.39 3.87
N PHE A 69 -1.09 -21.19 3.90
CA PHE A 69 0.10 -20.90 4.68
C PHE A 69 0.82 -19.63 4.19
N LEU A 70 1.00 -19.48 2.87
CA LEU A 70 1.60 -18.27 2.31
C LEU A 70 0.74 -17.04 2.60
N ASN A 71 -0.58 -17.13 2.41
CA ASN A 71 -1.50 -16.03 2.69
C ASN A 71 -1.43 -15.62 4.17
N PHE A 72 -1.35 -16.59 5.07
CA PHE A 72 -1.21 -16.36 6.51
C PHE A 72 0.12 -15.69 6.85
N MET A 73 1.23 -16.16 6.28
CA MET A 73 2.55 -15.55 6.45
C MET A 73 2.56 -14.08 6.00
N VAL A 74 2.00 -13.79 4.83
CA VAL A 74 1.94 -12.41 4.31
C VAL A 74 1.06 -11.54 5.19
N PHE A 75 -0.10 -12.03 5.61
CA PHE A 75 -0.98 -11.31 6.55
C PHE A 75 -0.24 -10.96 7.84
N TYR A 76 0.42 -11.94 8.45
CA TYR A 76 1.15 -11.75 9.70
C TYR A 76 2.35 -10.81 9.52
N ALA A 77 3.10 -10.94 8.43
CA ALA A 77 4.24 -10.07 8.13
C ALA A 77 3.82 -8.60 7.96
N ILE A 78 2.71 -8.33 7.26
CA ILE A 78 2.15 -6.98 7.11
C ILE A 78 1.74 -6.42 8.48
N ASN A 79 1.02 -7.20 9.29
CA ASN A 79 0.57 -6.76 10.61
C ASN A 79 1.73 -6.56 11.60
N LEU A 80 2.76 -7.42 11.57
CA LEU A 80 3.95 -7.28 12.38
C LEU A 80 4.68 -5.96 12.04
N LYS A 81 4.89 -5.69 10.74
CA LYS A 81 5.47 -4.42 10.29
C LYS A 81 4.62 -3.22 10.68
N LYS A 82 3.29 -3.33 10.55
CA LYS A 82 2.33 -2.29 10.98
C LYS A 82 2.49 -1.97 12.47
N THR A 83 2.46 -2.98 13.32
CA THR A 83 2.60 -2.83 14.77
C THR A 83 3.96 -2.24 15.13
N PHE A 84 5.05 -2.76 14.56
CA PHE A 84 6.38 -2.21 14.80
C PHE A 84 6.49 -0.74 14.39
N ALA A 85 5.97 -0.38 13.21
CA ALA A 85 5.96 1.01 12.75
C ALA A 85 5.09 1.91 13.63
N LEU A 86 3.96 1.41 14.16
CA LEU A 86 3.10 2.15 15.08
C LEU A 86 3.79 2.39 16.42
N ILE A 87 4.50 1.39 16.95
CA ILE A 87 5.31 1.51 18.17
C ILE A 87 6.39 2.56 17.98
N LEU A 88 7.16 2.50 16.88
CA LEU A 88 8.17 3.51 16.58
C LEU A 88 7.56 4.91 16.40
N ASN A 89 6.40 5.00 15.75
CA ASN A 89 5.70 6.27 15.58
C ASN A 89 5.16 6.83 16.91
N PHE A 90 4.83 5.98 17.88
CA PHE A 90 4.44 6.39 19.23
C PHE A 90 5.61 7.02 19.99
N PHE A 91 6.81 6.43 19.89
CA PHE A 91 8.03 6.98 20.51
C PHE A 91 8.62 8.19 19.78
N LYS A 92 8.27 8.41 18.51
CA LYS A 92 8.63 9.60 17.72
C LYS A 92 7.69 10.80 17.96
N LYS A 93 6.73 10.65 18.87
CA LYS A 93 5.77 11.70 19.21
C LYS A 93 6.38 12.67 20.21
#